data_AF-A0A353N5Q7-F1
#
_entry.id   AF-A0A353N5Q7-F1
#
_cell.length_a   1.000
_cell.length_b   1.000
_cell.length_c   1.000
_cell.angle_alpha   90.00
_cell.angle_beta   90.00
_cell.angle_gamma   90.00
#
_symmetry.space_group_name_H-M   'P 1'
#
loop_
_entity.id
_entity.type
_entity.pdbx_description
1 polymer ?
#
loop_
_entity_poly.entity_id
_entity_poly.type
_entity_poly.pdbx_seq_one_letter_code
_entity_poly.pdbx_strand_id
1 'polypeptide(L)'
;RQALRELYRVLKPEGKAVSLELAKPYPPIFNKLYYLYMARIVPLTGLIFTSNKEAYLYLHDSVLTYPHQYEVTHIFEQIGFEEVNCFELSWGIAAVHVGTKPYS
;
A
#
# COMPACT_ATOMS: atom_id res chain seq x y z
N ARG A 1 4.47 -10.92 1.24
CA ARG A 1 3.84 -12.22 1.59
C ARG A 1 4.35 -12.79 2.92
N GLN A 2 5.67 -12.92 3.15
CA GLN A 2 6.21 -13.47 4.41
C GLN A 2 5.75 -12.70 5.66
N ALA A 3 5.78 -11.37 5.63
CA ALA A 3 5.32 -10.55 6.76
C ALA A 3 3.85 -10.82 7.15
N LEU A 4 2.94 -10.94 6.17
CA LEU A 4 1.53 -11.25 6.42
C LEU A 4 1.32 -12.68 6.96
N ARG A 5 2.14 -13.65 6.54
CA ARG A 5 2.11 -15.00 7.13
C ARG A 5 2.55 -14.99 8.58
N GLU A 6 3.57 -14.21 8.90
CA GLU A 6 4.04 -14.06 10.26
C GLU A 6 3.00 -13.36 11.13
N LEU A 7 2.35 -12.32 10.59
CA LEU A 7 1.21 -11.66 11.23
C LEU A 7 0.07 -12.65 11.53
N TYR A 8 -0.29 -13.49 10.55
CA TYR A 8 -1.30 -14.54 10.72
C TYR A 8 -0.90 -15.57 11.80
N ARG A 9 0.38 -15.98 11.82
CA ARG A 9 0.90 -16.94 12.79
C ARG A 9 0.77 -16.44 14.23
N VAL A 10 1.09 -15.17 14.47
CA VAL A 10 1.10 -14.57 15.83
C VAL A 10 -0.26 -14.06 16.30
N LEU A 11 -1.20 -13.82 15.38
CA LEU A 11 -2.55 -13.42 15.74
C LEU A 11 -3.27 -14.52 16.53
N LYS A 12 -4.03 -14.10 17.56
CA LYS A 12 -4.98 -14.97 18.24
C LYS A 12 -6.15 -15.33 17.29
N PRO A 13 -6.83 -16.47 17.49
CA PRO A 13 -8.10 -16.74 16.83
C PRO A 13 -9.06 -15.55 16.95
N GLU A 14 -9.79 -15.25 15.89
CA GLU A 14 -10.67 -14.07 15.73
C GLU A 14 -9.96 -12.70 15.78
N GLY A 15 -8.63 -12.69 15.87
CA GLY A 15 -7.83 -11.47 15.82
C GLY A 15 -7.87 -10.84 14.43
N LYS A 16 -7.92 -9.51 14.38
CA LYS A 16 -7.90 -8.74 13.13
C LYS A 16 -6.49 -8.27 12.79
N ALA A 17 -6.06 -8.52 11.56
CA ALA A 17 -4.94 -7.86 10.91
C ALA A 17 -5.44 -6.58 10.23
N VAL A 18 -4.79 -5.44 10.49
CA VAL A 18 -5.06 -4.17 9.81
C VAL A 18 -3.75 -3.64 9.24
N SER A 19 -3.71 -3.43 7.93
CA SER A 19 -2.54 -2.91 7.21
C SER A 19 -2.93 -1.63 6.48
N LEU A 20 -2.26 -0.51 6.77
CA LEU A 20 -2.41 0.75 6.05
C LEU A 20 -1.17 0.96 5.20
N GLU A 21 -1.34 1.00 3.89
CA GLU A 21 -0.22 1.13 2.94
C GLU A 21 -0.56 2.07 1.79
N LEU A 22 0.47 2.53 1.08
CA LEU A 22 0.31 3.27 -0.15
C LEU A 22 -0.28 2.35 -1.24
N ALA A 23 -1.21 2.89 -2.02
CA ALA A 23 -1.98 2.17 -3.00
C ALA A 23 -1.83 2.81 -4.39
N LYS A 24 -2.40 2.16 -5.41
CA LYS A 24 -2.34 2.63 -6.79
C LYS A 24 -3.69 3.27 -7.15
N PRO A 25 -3.75 4.60 -7.32
CA PRO A 25 -5.01 5.30 -7.57
C PRO A 25 -5.60 4.91 -8.92
N TYR A 26 -6.93 4.74 -8.95
CA TYR A 26 -7.69 4.28 -10.11
C TYR A 26 -8.58 5.40 -10.65
N PRO A 27 -7.98 6.47 -11.22
CA PRO A 27 -8.26 6.74 -12.62
C PRO A 27 -7.00 7.01 -13.47
N PRO A 28 -6.94 6.55 -14.74
CA PRO A 28 -5.82 6.76 -15.64
C PRO A 28 -5.46 8.24 -15.90
N ILE A 29 -6.41 9.15 -15.70
CA ILE A 29 -6.20 10.60 -15.82
C ILE A 29 -5.44 11.16 -14.61
N PHE A 30 -5.77 10.70 -13.40
CA PHE A 30 -5.09 11.14 -12.17
C PHE A 30 -3.67 10.57 -12.11
N ASN A 31 -3.48 9.33 -12.59
CA ASN A 31 -2.16 8.74 -12.75
C ASN A 31 -1.24 9.63 -13.60
N LYS A 32 -1.69 10.11 -14.77
CA LYS A 32 -0.88 11.01 -15.62
C LYS A 32 -0.53 12.33 -14.92
N LEU A 33 -1.47 12.92 -14.18
CA LEU A 33 -1.22 14.18 -13.47
C LEU A 33 -0.28 13.99 -12.27
N TYR A 34 -0.44 12.88 -11.53
CA TYR A 34 0.45 12.48 -10.45
C TYR A 34 1.86 12.15 -10.95
N TYR A 35 2.00 11.38 -12.03
CA TYR A 35 3.29 11.13 -12.67
C TYR A 35 3.92 12.41 -13.20
N LEU A 36 3.14 13.34 -13.77
CA LEU A 36 3.66 14.64 -14.22
C LEU A 36 4.12 15.52 -13.05
N TYR A 37 3.38 15.53 -11.95
CA TYR A 37 3.75 16.21 -10.70
C TYR A 37 5.01 15.57 -10.09
N MET A 38 5.09 14.25 -10.00
CA MET A 38 6.26 13.51 -9.54
C MET A 38 7.47 13.73 -10.46
N ALA A 39 7.30 13.76 -11.78
CA ALA A 39 8.39 13.93 -12.73
C ALA A 39 8.91 15.38 -12.84
N ARG A 40 8.05 16.38 -12.60
CA ARG A 40 8.42 17.80 -12.76
C ARG A 40 8.58 18.55 -11.44
N ILE A 41 7.71 18.33 -10.46
CA ILE A 41 7.70 19.11 -9.23
C ILE A 41 8.62 18.50 -8.17
N VAL A 42 8.59 17.17 -7.96
CA VAL A 42 9.43 16.53 -6.93
C VAL A 42 10.94 16.75 -7.12
N PRO A 43 11.51 16.69 -8.33
CA PRO A 43 12.93 17.00 -8.54
C PRO A 43 13.26 18.46 -8.22
N LEU A 44 12.33 19.38 -8.48
CA LEU A 44 12.48 20.81 -8.19
C LEU A 44 12.34 21.09 -6.69
N THR A 45 11.41 20.45 -5.99
CA THR A 45 11.24 20.61 -4.53
C THR A 45 12.34 19.89 -3.74
N GLY A 46 12.85 18.75 -4.23
CA GLY A 46 14.02 18.08 -3.68
C GLY A 46 15.30 18.90 -3.81
N LEU A 47 15.39 19.79 -4.82
CA LEU A 47 16.48 20.76 -4.94
C LEU A 47 16.39 21.91 -3.92
N ILE A 48 15.19 22.23 -3.44
CA ILE A 48 14.90 23.43 -2.63
C ILE A 48 14.75 23.14 -1.13
N PHE A 49 14.17 21.98 -0.75
CA PHE A 49 13.71 21.79 0.63
C PHE A 49 14.51 20.79 1.49
N THR A 50 15.18 19.78 0.92
CA THR A 50 15.95 18.80 1.74
C THR A 50 17.04 18.09 0.95
N SER A 51 18.23 17.93 1.55
CA SER A 51 19.41 17.24 0.99
C SER A 51 19.26 15.73 0.75
N ASN A 52 18.07 15.14 0.85
CA ASN A 52 17.86 13.68 0.78
C ASN A 52 16.96 13.29 -0.40
N LYS A 53 17.48 13.49 -1.61
CA LYS A 53 16.87 13.06 -2.87
C LYS A 53 16.61 11.54 -2.90
N GLU A 54 17.47 10.75 -2.25
CA GLU A 54 17.40 9.29 -2.23
C GLU A 54 16.15 8.79 -1.50
N ALA A 55 15.75 9.40 -0.39
CA ALA A 55 14.53 9.01 0.34
C ALA A 55 13.25 9.21 -0.49
N TYR A 56 13.18 10.28 -1.29
CA TYR A 56 12.04 10.52 -2.18
C TYR A 56 12.02 9.56 -3.37
N LEU A 57 13.19 9.23 -3.93
CA LEU A 57 13.31 8.21 -4.97
C LEU A 57 12.89 6.84 -4.43
N TYR A 58 13.37 6.45 -3.25
CA TYR A 58 12.96 5.22 -2.59
C TYR A 58 11.44 5.17 -2.35
N LEU A 59 10.84 6.27 -1.89
CA LEU A 59 9.39 6.34 -1.71
C LEU A 59 8.65 6.15 -3.04
N HIS A 60 9.10 6.82 -4.10
CA HIS A 60 8.51 6.66 -5.43
C HIS A 60 8.65 5.22 -5.95
N ASP A 61 9.85 4.66 -5.91
CA ASP A 61 10.16 3.32 -6.39
C ASP A 61 9.44 2.23 -5.57
N SER A 62 9.29 2.43 -4.26
CA SER A 62 8.53 1.51 -3.41
C SER A 62 7.04 1.50 -3.76
N VAL A 63 6.42 2.66 -4.04
CA VAL A 63 5.02 2.70 -4.51
C VAL A 63 4.84 2.00 -5.86
N LEU A 64 5.80 2.14 -6.78
CA LEU A 64 5.73 1.50 -8.09
C LEU A 64 5.82 -0.03 -8.00
N THR A 65 6.76 -0.51 -7.19
CA THR A 65 7.04 -1.94 -7.02
C THR A 65 6.06 -2.64 -6.09
N TYR A 66 5.36 -1.91 -5.22
CA TYR A 66 4.33 -2.47 -4.34
C TYR A 66 3.16 -3.06 -5.15
N PRO A 67 2.54 -4.19 -4.73
CA PRO A 67 1.40 -4.77 -5.41
C PRO A 67 0.18 -3.84 -5.44
N HIS A 68 -0.72 -4.02 -6.42
CA HIS A 68 -2.00 -3.31 -6.40
C HIS A 68 -2.80 -3.66 -5.15
N GLN A 69 -3.59 -2.73 -4.60
CA GLN A 69 -4.34 -2.96 -3.36
C GLN A 69 -5.23 -4.21 -3.40
N TYR A 70 -5.87 -4.51 -4.53
CA TYR A 70 -6.64 -5.76 -4.69
C TYR A 70 -5.76 -7.03 -4.75
N GLU A 71 -4.53 -6.96 -5.23
CA GLU A 71 -3.58 -8.07 -5.14
C GLU A 71 -3.18 -8.33 -3.68
N VAL A 72 -3.04 -7.28 -2.88
CA VAL A 72 -2.78 -7.40 -1.44
C VAL A 72 -3.96 -8.05 -0.73
N THR A 73 -5.20 -7.67 -1.04
CA THR A 73 -6.42 -8.36 -0.58
C THR A 73 -6.35 -9.85 -0.89
N HIS A 74 -6.01 -10.21 -2.13
CA HIS A 74 -5.90 -11.61 -2.52
C HIS A 74 -4.78 -12.35 -1.77
N ILE A 75 -3.67 -11.67 -1.44
CA ILE A 75 -2.61 -12.24 -0.61
C ILE A 75 -3.09 -12.54 0.81
N PHE A 76 -3.94 -11.69 1.41
CA PHE A 76 -4.55 -11.98 2.72
C PHE A 76 -5.40 -13.25 2.66
N GLU A 77 -6.28 -13.35 1.66
CA GLU A 77 -7.13 -14.53 1.43
C GLU A 77 -6.29 -15.80 1.24
N GLN A 78 -5.25 -15.75 0.40
CA GLN A 78 -4.34 -16.87 0.16
C GLN A 78 -3.60 -17.35 1.42
N ILE A 79 -3.43 -16.49 2.42
CA ILE A 79 -2.77 -16.83 3.69
C ILE A 79 -3.75 -17.50 4.67
N GLY A 80 -5.05 -17.31 4.48
CA GLY A 80 -6.10 -17.88 5.34
C GLY A 80 -6.86 -16.86 6.18
N PHE A 81 -6.68 -15.56 5.94
CA PHE A 81 -7.56 -14.55 6.54
C PHE A 81 -8.96 -14.62 5.91
N GLU A 82 -9.98 -14.42 6.72
CA GLU A 82 -11.39 -14.32 6.33
C GLU A 82 -11.90 -12.88 6.47
N GLU A 83 -13.08 -12.59 5.92
CA GLU A 83 -13.69 -11.25 5.90
C GLU A 83 -12.71 -10.16 5.43
N VAL A 84 -11.94 -10.46 4.38
CA VAL A 84 -10.90 -9.55 3.90
C VAL A 84 -11.54 -8.37 3.17
N ASN A 85 -11.32 -7.17 3.68
CA ASN A 85 -11.84 -5.93 3.13
C ASN A 85 -10.70 -4.97 2.78
N CYS A 86 -10.88 -4.20 1.71
CA CYS A 86 -9.95 -3.15 1.29
C CYS A 86 -10.70 -1.82 1.21
N PHE A 87 -10.27 -0.85 2.01
CA PHE A 87 -10.82 0.51 2.04
C PHE A 87 -9.83 1.47 1.41
N GLU A 88 -10.18 1.99 0.23
CA GLU A 88 -9.38 3.01 -0.43
C GLU A 88 -9.56 4.37 0.25
N LEU A 89 -8.45 5.05 0.50
CA LEU A 89 -8.38 6.37 1.09
C LEU A 89 -7.84 7.36 0.07
N SER A 90 -8.30 8.61 0.15
CA SER A 90 -7.80 9.71 -0.70
C SER A 90 -7.78 9.33 -2.19
N TRP A 91 -8.88 8.75 -2.68
CA TRP A 91 -9.03 8.33 -4.09
C TRP A 91 -8.02 7.26 -4.53
N GLY A 92 -7.60 6.38 -3.61
CA GLY A 92 -6.73 5.25 -3.90
C GLY A 92 -5.23 5.56 -3.80
N ILE A 93 -4.85 6.69 -3.19
CA ILE A 93 -3.45 6.98 -2.83
C ILE A 93 -2.98 6.06 -1.70
N ALA A 94 -3.89 5.70 -0.79
CA ALA A 94 -3.64 4.74 0.28
C ALA A 94 -4.79 3.75 0.36
N ALA A 95 -4.54 2.58 0.93
CA ALA A 95 -5.56 1.57 1.20
C ALA A 95 -5.36 0.97 2.59
N VAL A 96 -6.48 0.68 3.24
CA VAL A 96 -6.52 -0.09 4.49
C VAL A 96 -7.04 -1.48 4.17
N HIS A 97 -6.22 -2.50 4.42
CA HIS A 97 -6.60 -3.91 4.36
C HIS A 97 -6.94 -4.40 5.76
N VAL A 98 -8.11 -5.01 5.90
CA VAL A 98 -8.55 -5.65 7.14
C VAL A 98 -8.84 -7.10 6.85
N GLY A 99 -8.30 -8.03 7.64
CA GLY A 99 -8.63 -9.45 7.57
C GLY A 99 -8.70 -10.06 8.96
N THR A 100 -9.60 -11.02 9.16
CA THR A 100 -9.81 -11.70 10.45
C THR A 100 -9.20 -13.09 10.40
N LYS A 101 -8.44 -13.49 11.43
CA LYS A 101 -7.98 -14.87 11.57
C LYS A 101 -9.17 -15.73 12.03
N PRO A 102 -9.48 -16.85 11.37
CA PRO A 102 -10.58 -17.72 11.79
C PRO A 102 -10.35 -18.30 13.19
N TYR A 103 -11.40 -18.88 13.77
CA TYR A 103 -11.34 -19.50 15.08
C TYR A 103 -10.53 -20.83 15.12
N SER A 104 -10.26 -21.44 13.94
CA SER A 104 -9.66 -22.78 13.77
C SER A 104 -8.14 -22.83 13.91
#